data_AF-A0A376U9Y7-F1
#
_entry.id   AF-A0A376U9Y7-F1
#
_cell.length_a   1.000
_cell.length_b   1.000
_cell.length_c   1.000
_cell.angle_alpha   90.00
_cell.angle_beta   90.00
_cell.angle_gamma   90.00
#
_symmetry.space_group_name_H-M   'P 1'
#
loop_
_entity.id
_entity.type
_entity.pdbx_description
1 polymer ?
#
loop_
_entity_poly.entity_id
_entity_poly.type
_entity_poly.pdbx_seq_one_letter_code
_entity_poly.pdbx_strand_id
1 'polypeptide(L)'
;MNLAVNFWLTNKGILPTTDAAVLKANNIQSILGIQSIDTGILGAVIAGIIVWMLHERFHNIRLPDALAFFGGTRFVPIISSLVMGLVGLVIPLVWPIFAMGISGLGHMINSAGDFGPMLFGTGERLLLPFGLHHIW
;
A
#
# COMPACT_ATOMS: atom_id res chain seq x y z
N MET A 1 9.21 3.28 0.01
CA MET A 1 7.83 3.21 0.56
C MET A 1 7.81 2.84 2.04
N ASN A 2 8.09 1.60 2.42
CA ASN A 2 7.97 1.14 3.83
C ASN A 2 8.82 1.96 4.83
N LEU A 3 10.02 2.38 4.43
CA LEU A 3 10.87 3.25 5.24
C LEU A 3 10.29 4.67 5.43
N ALA A 4 9.60 5.20 4.42
CA ALA A 4 8.95 6.51 4.51
C ALA A 4 7.70 6.46 5.40
N VAL A 5 6.94 5.36 5.32
CA VAL A 5 5.83 5.08 6.25
C VAL A 5 6.35 4.99 7.68
N ASN A 6 7.44 4.25 7.89
CA ASN A 6 8.08 4.12 9.20
C ASN A 6 8.55 5.47 9.77
N PHE A 7 9.17 6.31 8.93
CA PHE A 7 9.56 7.67 9.31
C PHE A 7 8.36 8.52 9.74
N TRP A 8 7.25 8.47 8.99
CA TRP A 8 6.03 9.18 9.34
C TRP A 8 5.45 8.72 10.68
N LEU A 9 5.41 7.40 10.91
CA LEU A 9 4.93 6.79 12.16
C LEU A 9 5.82 7.14 13.36
N THR A 10 7.13 7.24 13.13
CA THR A 10 8.10 7.67 14.15
C THR A 10 7.91 9.16 14.50
N ASN A 11 7.71 10.02 13.50
CA ASN A 11 7.46 11.44 13.72
C ASN A 11 6.11 11.71 14.42
N LYS A 12 5.13 10.80 14.28
CA LYS A 12 3.85 10.84 15.00
C LYS A 12 3.91 10.25 16.41
N GLY A 13 5.06 9.76 16.86
CA GLY A 13 5.24 9.17 18.19
C GLY A 13 4.58 7.81 18.36
N ILE A 14 4.13 7.17 17.26
CA ILE A 14 3.54 5.83 17.28
C ILE A 14 4.65 4.77 17.31
N LEU A 15 5.81 5.06 16.72
CA LEU A 15 7.01 4.23 16.81
C LEU A 15 8.11 4.95 17.62
N PRO A 16 8.94 4.20 18.39
CA PRO A 16 8.98 2.75 18.51
C PRO A 16 8.09 2.27 19.67
N THR A 17 6.87 1.83 19.36
CA THR A 17 6.04 1.09 20.32
C THR A 17 6.20 -0.40 20.08
N THR A 18 6.37 -1.17 21.15
CA THR A 18 6.28 -2.64 21.16
C THR A 18 4.89 -3.12 21.60
N ASP A 19 3.96 -2.20 21.87
CA ASP A 19 2.62 -2.53 22.35
C ASP A 19 1.76 -3.10 21.21
N ALA A 20 1.49 -4.41 21.29
CA ALA A 20 0.71 -5.14 20.30
C ALA A 20 -0.68 -4.53 20.05
N ALA A 21 -1.25 -3.85 21.05
CA ALA A 21 -2.54 -3.17 20.92
C ALA A 21 -2.47 -1.94 19.99
N VAL A 22 -1.40 -1.14 20.07
CA VAL A 22 -1.21 0.06 19.24
C VAL A 22 -0.82 -0.32 17.80
N LEU A 23 -0.01 -1.38 17.66
CA LEU A 23 0.35 -2.00 16.39
C LEU A 23 -0.88 -2.52 15.64
N LYS A 24 -1.74 -3.28 16.33
CA LYS A 24 -2.96 -3.85 15.75
C LYS A 24 -4.00 -2.76 15.44
N ALA A 25 -4.16 -1.76 16.30
CA ALA A 25 -5.11 -0.66 16.08
C ALA A 25 -4.78 0.19 14.84
N ASN A 26 -3.50 0.31 14.48
CA ASN A 26 -3.05 1.11 13.33
C ASN A 26 -2.69 0.25 12.11
N ASN A 27 -3.03 -1.05 12.10
CA ASN A 27 -2.65 -2.00 11.04
C ASN A 27 -1.15 -1.97 10.71
N ILE A 28 -0.29 -1.84 11.73
CA ILE A 28 1.16 -1.81 11.55
C ILE A 28 1.68 -3.25 11.62
N GLN A 29 2.38 -3.68 10.58
CA GLN A 29 3.07 -4.98 10.50
C GLN A 29 4.54 -4.82 10.11
N SER A 30 5.34 -5.84 10.39
CA SER A 30 6.73 -5.89 9.93
C SER A 30 6.76 -6.38 8.48
N ILE A 31 7.01 -5.47 7.55
CA ILE A 31 7.14 -5.77 6.12
C ILE A 31 8.62 -5.71 5.78
N LEU A 32 9.23 -6.85 5.44
CA LEU A 32 10.66 -6.97 5.14
C LEU A 32 11.56 -6.44 6.28
N GLY A 33 11.14 -6.63 7.54
CA GLY A 33 11.89 -6.19 8.72
C GLY A 33 11.68 -4.72 9.10
N ILE A 34 10.83 -3.98 8.38
CA ILE A 34 10.49 -2.58 8.67
C ILE A 34 9.05 -2.51 9.16
N GLN A 35 8.83 -1.88 10.31
CA GLN A 35 7.48 -1.62 10.82
C GLN A 35 6.80 -0.58 9.91
N SER A 36 5.76 -1.00 9.21
CA SER A 36 5.02 -0.20 8.24
C SER A 36 3.53 -0.54 8.31
N ILE A 37 2.69 0.35 7.81
CA ILE A 37 1.26 0.07 7.66
C ILE A 37 1.10 -1.04 6.62
N ASP A 38 0.38 -2.09 7.00
CA ASP A 38 -0.05 -3.13 6.08
C ASP A 38 -1.20 -2.59 5.22
N THR A 39 -0.86 -2.35 3.96
CA THR A 39 -1.80 -1.89 2.93
C THR A 39 -2.36 -3.05 2.11
N GLY A 40 -2.00 -4.28 2.47
CA GLY A 40 -2.37 -5.50 1.77
C GLY A 40 -2.13 -5.42 0.27
N ILE A 41 -2.97 -6.13 -0.47
CA ILE A 41 -2.85 -6.22 -1.92
C ILE A 41 -3.35 -4.96 -2.64
N LEU A 42 -4.26 -4.18 -2.04
CA LEU A 42 -4.66 -2.87 -2.59
C LEU A 42 -3.46 -1.93 -2.72
N GLY A 43 -2.65 -1.82 -1.67
CA GLY A 43 -1.42 -1.03 -1.70
C GLY A 43 -0.43 -1.53 -2.74
N ALA A 44 -0.27 -2.84 -2.86
CA ALA A 44 0.61 -3.46 -3.86
C ALA A 44 0.16 -3.19 -5.30
N VAL A 45 -1.15 -3.25 -5.59
CA VAL A 45 -1.70 -2.96 -6.92
C VAL A 45 -1.51 -1.50 -7.29
N ILE A 46 -1.81 -0.57 -6.37
CA ILE A 46 -1.62 0.87 -6.58
C ILE A 46 -0.13 1.17 -6.83
N ALA A 47 0.75 0.60 -6.01
CA ALA A 47 2.19 0.68 -6.18
C ALA A 47 2.63 0.18 -7.57
N GLY A 48 2.11 -0.96 -8.03
CA GLY A 48 2.38 -1.51 -9.36
C GLY A 48 1.93 -0.59 -10.50
N ILE A 49 0.73 -0.02 -10.41
CA ILE A 49 0.20 0.92 -11.42
C ILE A 49 1.08 2.17 -11.51
N ILE A 50 1.52 2.72 -10.37
CA ILE A 50 2.40 3.90 -10.34
C ILE A 50 3.72 3.60 -11.03
N VAL A 51 4.35 2.44 -10.74
CA VAL A 51 5.61 2.05 -11.40
C VAL A 51 5.41 1.85 -12.89
N TRP A 52 4.31 1.22 -13.30
CA TRP A 52 3.98 1.04 -14.72
C TRP A 52 3.86 2.39 -15.45
N MET A 53 3.14 3.36 -14.87
CA MET A 53 3.01 4.71 -15.44
C MET A 53 4.37 5.42 -15.55
N LEU A 54 5.23 5.27 -14.55
CA LEU A 54 6.59 5.82 -14.58
C LEU A 54 7.45 5.13 -15.65
N HIS A 55 7.37 3.81 -15.76
CA HIS A 55 8.08 3.06 -16.79
C HIS A 55 7.66 3.51 -18.19
N GLU A 56 6.35 3.57 -18.46
CA GLU A 56 5.82 4.00 -19.75
C GLU A 56 6.28 5.40 -20.12
N ARG A 57 6.37 6.32 -19.15
CA ARG A 57 6.80 7.69 -19.39
C ARG A 57 8.31 7.85 -19.54
N PHE A 58 9.11 7.09 -18.80
CA PHE A 58 10.55 7.35 -18.65
C PHE A 58 11.47 6.32 -19.32
N HIS A 59 10.95 5.23 -19.90
CA HIS A 59 11.78 4.17 -20.49
C HIS A 59 12.68 4.64 -21.65
N ASN A 60 12.27 5.68 -22.38
CA ASN A 60 13.01 6.23 -23.54
C ASN A 60 13.59 7.64 -23.29
N ILE A 61 13.71 8.07 -22.03
CA ILE A 61 14.20 9.42 -21.73
C ILE A 61 15.68 9.58 -22.10
N ARG A 62 16.00 10.66 -22.82
CA ARG A 62 17.38 11.05 -23.16
C ARG A 62 17.83 12.16 -22.22
N LEU A 63 18.82 11.88 -21.39
CA LEU A 63 19.42 12.85 -20.48
C LEU A 63 20.62 13.55 -21.15
N PRO A 64 20.99 14.77 -20.70
CA PRO A 64 22.17 15.48 -21.20
C PRO A 64 23.45 14.65 -21.02
N ASP A 65 24.51 14.93 -21.81
CA ASP A 65 25.73 14.10 -21.84
C ASP A 65 26.35 13.81 -20.47
N ALA A 66 26.27 14.75 -19.52
CA ALA A 66 26.76 14.56 -18.15
C ALA A 66 25.98 13.49 -17.34
N LEU A 67 24.72 13.24 -17.69
CA LEU A 67 23.81 12.28 -17.03
C LEU A 67 23.37 11.16 -17.97
N ALA A 68 23.94 11.06 -19.16
CA ALA A 68 23.57 10.07 -20.18
C ALA A 68 23.72 8.62 -19.68
N PHE A 69 24.59 8.37 -18.68
CA PHE A 69 24.73 7.09 -18.00
C PHE A 69 23.42 6.59 -17.34
N PHE A 70 22.60 7.52 -16.84
CA PHE A 70 21.31 7.24 -16.21
C PHE A 70 20.14 7.30 -17.20
N GLY A 71 20.38 7.57 -18.49
CA GLY A 71 19.33 7.67 -19.50
C GLY A 71 18.67 6.33 -19.83
N GLY A 72 17.49 6.40 -20.44
CA GLY A 72 16.72 5.22 -20.86
C GLY A 72 16.18 4.38 -19.70
N THR A 73 16.23 3.06 -19.83
CA THR A 73 15.63 2.09 -18.90
C THR A 73 16.22 2.13 -17.49
N ARG A 74 17.44 2.64 -17.32
CA ARG A 74 18.13 2.77 -16.03
C ARG A 74 17.58 3.93 -15.18
N PHE A 75 16.92 4.90 -15.80
CA PHE A 75 16.29 6.00 -15.09
C PHE A 75 15.04 5.53 -14.31
N VAL A 76 14.36 4.50 -14.82
CA VAL A 76 13.06 4.06 -14.30
C VAL A 76 13.16 3.60 -12.84
N PRO A 77 14.12 2.75 -12.41
CA PRO A 77 14.28 2.39 -11.00
C PRO A 77 14.58 3.60 -10.10
N ILE A 78 15.35 4.58 -10.59
CA ILE A 78 15.73 5.76 -9.81
C ILE A 78 14.50 6.61 -9.50
N ILE A 79 13.74 6.99 -10.53
CA ILE A 79 12.53 7.80 -10.35
C ILE A 79 11.46 7.03 -9.57
N SER A 80 11.34 5.72 -9.81
CA SER A 80 10.40 4.87 -9.07
C SER A 80 10.75 4.82 -7.58
N SER A 81 12.02 4.77 -7.20
CA SER A 81 12.44 4.79 -5.80
C SER A 81 12.05 6.10 -5.10
N LEU A 82 12.21 7.24 -5.80
CA LEU A 82 11.89 8.57 -5.29
C LEU A 82 10.38 8.76 -5.15
N VAL A 83 9.61 8.42 -6.19
CA VAL A 83 8.15 8.50 -6.16
C VAL A 83 7.58 7.55 -5.10
N MET A 84 8.08 6.33 -4.98
CA MET A 84 7.69 5.39 -3.93
C MET A 84 8.07 5.84 -2.52
N GLY A 85 9.10 6.68 -2.39
CA GLY A 85 9.41 7.38 -1.15
C GLY A 85 8.28 8.35 -0.79
N LEU A 86 7.90 9.22 -1.72
CA LEU A 86 6.82 10.20 -1.52
C LEU A 86 5.46 9.55 -1.30
N VAL A 87 5.10 8.54 -2.09
CA VAL A 87 3.86 7.77 -1.93
C VAL A 87 3.80 7.13 -0.55
N GLY A 88 4.92 6.64 -0.02
CA GLY A 88 5.01 6.11 1.35
C GLY A 88 4.72 7.15 2.44
N LEU A 89 4.92 8.45 2.20
CA LEU A 89 4.52 9.50 3.14
C LEU A 89 3.02 9.82 3.06
N VAL A 90 2.41 9.58 1.90
CA VAL A 90 0.97 9.84 1.65
C VAL A 90 0.10 8.67 2.12
N ILE A 91 0.59 7.43 2.01
CA ILE A 91 -0.14 6.22 2.41
C ILE A 91 -0.75 6.31 3.81
N PRO A 92 -0.02 6.72 4.87
CA PRO A 92 -0.57 6.81 6.23
C PRO A 92 -1.74 7.80 6.39
N LEU A 93 -1.83 8.79 5.50
CA LEU A 93 -2.90 9.79 5.52
C LEU A 93 -4.17 9.28 4.83
N VAL A 94 -4.00 8.50 3.76
CA VAL A 94 -5.12 8.02 2.93
C VAL A 94 -5.65 6.67 3.41
N TRP A 95 -4.78 5.81 3.93
CA TRP A 95 -5.13 4.46 4.38
C TRP A 95 -6.25 4.38 5.44
N PRO A 96 -6.36 5.30 6.42
CA PRO A 96 -7.47 5.27 7.39
C PRO A 96 -8.85 5.35 6.75
N ILE A 97 -8.99 6.05 5.62
CA ILE A 97 -10.25 6.17 4.87
C ILE A 97 -10.61 4.82 4.25
N PHE A 98 -9.64 4.15 3.64
CA PHE A 98 -9.81 2.81 3.08
C PHE A 98 -10.13 1.78 4.17
N ALA A 99 -9.42 1.83 5.30
CA ALA A 99 -9.66 0.96 6.44
C ALA A 99 -11.10 1.12 6.97
N MET A 100 -11.59 2.36 7.11
CA MET A 100 -12.96 2.62 7.53
C MET A 100 -13.99 2.09 6.52
N GLY A 101 -13.72 2.22 5.22
CA GLY A 101 -14.57 1.64 4.18
C GLY A 101 -14.65 0.12 4.23
N ILE A 102 -13.51 -0.56 4.42
CA ILE A 102 -13.44 -2.02 4.55
C ILE A 102 -14.17 -2.48 5.82
N SER A 103 -13.93 -1.82 6.96
CA SER A 103 -14.63 -2.14 8.22
C SER A 103 -16.14 -1.89 8.11
N GLY A 104 -16.56 -0.85 7.38
CA GLY A 104 -17.97 -0.56 7.11
C GLY A 104 -18.65 -1.66 6.29
N LEU A 105 -17.99 -2.13 5.23
CA LEU A 105 -18.47 -3.27 4.44
C LEU A 105 -18.54 -4.55 5.28
N GLY A 106 -17.53 -4.80 6.13
CA GLY A 106 -17.53 -5.92 7.07
C GLY A 106 -18.72 -5.88 8.05
N HIS A 107 -19.04 -4.69 8.59
CA HIS A 107 -20.20 -4.52 9.45
C HIS A 107 -21.53 -4.72 8.69
N MET A 108 -21.64 -4.26 7.44
CA MET A 108 -22.83 -4.48 6.62
C MET A 108 -23.08 -5.98 6.36
N ILE A 109 -22.03 -6.72 6.01
CA ILE A 109 -22.12 -8.18 5.80
C ILE A 109 -22.50 -8.90 7.10
N ASN A 110 -21.91 -8.51 8.23
CA ASN A 110 -22.23 -9.08 9.54
C ASN A 110 -23.69 -8.77 9.96
N SER A 111 -24.19 -7.57 9.66
CA SER A 111 -25.58 -7.20 9.93
C SER A 111 -26.63 -7.86 9.02
N ALA A 112 -26.20 -8.55 7.95
CA ALA A 112 -27.11 -9.16 6.96
C ALA A 112 -27.75 -10.49 7.42
N GLY A 113 -27.47 -10.96 8.63
CA GLY A 113 -28.09 -12.17 9.21
C GLY A 113 -27.83 -13.42 8.34
N ASP A 114 -28.88 -14.19 8.06
CA ASP A 114 -28.79 -15.46 7.30
C ASP A 114 -28.31 -15.30 5.84
N PHE A 115 -28.37 -14.09 5.28
CA PHE A 115 -27.80 -13.77 3.95
C PHE A 115 -26.30 -13.38 4.01
N GLY A 116 -25.76 -13.14 5.20
CA GLY A 116 -24.35 -12.78 5.42
C GLY A 116 -23.37 -13.78 4.81
N PRO A 117 -23.50 -15.11 5.03
CA PRO A 117 -22.61 -16.10 4.44
C PRO A 117 -22.62 -16.14 2.90
N MET A 118 -23.77 -15.84 2.28
CA MET A 118 -23.89 -15.81 0.81
C MET A 118 -23.20 -14.58 0.20
N LEU A 119 -23.39 -13.40 0.82
CA LEU A 119 -22.70 -12.17 0.41
C LEU A 119 -21.20 -12.28 0.66
N PHE A 120 -20.80 -12.85 1.80
CA PHE A 120 -19.41 -13.12 2.14
C PHE A 120 -18.74 -14.05 1.11
N GLY A 121 -19.33 -15.23 0.86
CA GLY A 121 -18.74 -16.19 -0.08
C GLY A 121 -18.73 -15.70 -1.54
N THR A 122 -19.69 -14.86 -1.94
CA THR A 122 -19.68 -14.22 -3.27
C THR A 122 -18.60 -13.14 -3.35
N GLY A 123 -18.47 -12.30 -2.31
CA GLY A 123 -17.45 -11.27 -2.23
C GLY A 123 -16.03 -11.86 -2.20
N GLU A 124 -15.79 -12.88 -1.38
CA GLU A 124 -14.52 -13.61 -1.30
C GLU A 124 -14.12 -14.17 -2.67
N ARG A 125 -15.06 -14.77 -3.41
CA ARG A 125 -14.81 -15.31 -4.75
C ARG A 125 -14.59 -14.26 -5.82
N LEU A 126 -15.20 -13.08 -5.70
CA LEU A 126 -14.94 -11.96 -6.60
C LEU A 126 -13.57 -11.31 -6.32
N LEU A 127 -13.07 -11.42 -5.09
CA LEU A 127 -11.80 -10.86 -4.65
C LEU A 127 -10.61 -11.80 -4.86
N LEU A 128 -10.88 -13.10 -5.09
CA LEU A 128 -9.91 -14.12 -5.50
C LEU A 128 -9.01 -13.70 -6.68
N PRO A 129 -9.53 -13.24 -7.84
CA PRO A 129 -8.68 -12.82 -8.96
C PRO A 129 -7.84 -11.58 -8.66
N PHE A 130 -8.23 -10.78 -7.68
CA PHE A 130 -7.48 -9.60 -7.24
C PHE A 130 -6.53 -9.90 -6.08
N GLY A 131 -6.50 -11.14 -5.57
CA GLY A 131 -5.74 -11.53 -4.39
C GLY A 131 -6.29 -10.96 -3.07
N LEU A 132 -7.29 -10.08 -3.12
CA LEU A 132 -7.88 -9.34 -1.99
C LEU A 132 -8.69 -10.23 -1.01
N HIS A 133 -8.71 -11.54 -1.20
CA HIS A 133 -9.45 -12.49 -0.35
C HIS A 133 -8.87 -12.62 1.07
N HIS A 134 -7.61 -12.21 1.30
CA HIS A 134 -6.96 -12.27 2.62
C HIS A 134 -7.26 -11.08 3.54
N ILE A 135 -8.08 -10.11 3.12
CA ILE A 135 -8.33 -8.86 3.86
C ILE A 135 -9.51 -9.00 4.85
N TRP A 136 -10.22 -10.13 4.81
CA TRP A 136 -11.41 -10.39 5.63
C TRP A 136 -11.10 -11.27 6.84
#